data_AF-A0A5C4TET3-F1
#
_entry.id   AF-A0A5C4TET3-F1
#
_cell.length_a   1.000
_cell.length_b   1.000
_cell.length_c   1.000
_cell.angle_alpha   90.00
_cell.angle_beta   90.00
_cell.angle_gamma   90.00
#
_symmetry.space_group_name_H-M   'P 1'
#
loop_
_entity.id
_entity.type
_entity.pdbx_description
1 polymer ?
#
loop_
_entity_poly.entity_id
_entity_poly.type
_entity_poly.pdbx_seq_one_letter_code
_entity_poly.pdbx_strand_id
1 'polypeptide(L)'
;MDVTSRLEWHPLLKDPTACRSVKPRTCGLTMVMDKGLGLHAFEDLLQTSAPYIDLLKIGFGTTPLYPTDLLKRKLELARQHQIAIMPGGTFLEVAVAQDAVPDFFDTIRRLGFTAIEVSDGTIELERSVRNDLIRRGREAGMTVFTEYGKKLWGSTINTEQLLETVLIDVQQGASLVTIEARESGAGVGIFDANGQCRDEELHNIVGQLPDPKRILWEAPQKQQQIDLLKALGTSVNLGNIAPQDIYSLESLRRGLRSDTFCFPQK
;
A
#
# COMPACT_ATOMS: atom_id res chain seq x y z
N MET A 1 -34.57 33.97 -10.22
CA MET A 1 -33.12 33.89 -10.43
C MET A 1 -32.54 33.16 -9.23
N ASP A 2 -32.54 31.83 -9.27
CA ASP A 2 -31.94 31.04 -8.21
C ASP A 2 -30.44 30.94 -8.49
N VAL A 3 -29.68 31.86 -7.90
CA VAL A 3 -28.23 31.71 -7.79
C VAL A 3 -27.95 31.21 -6.39
N THR A 4 -28.34 29.95 -6.13
CA THR A 4 -27.63 29.16 -5.12
C THR A 4 -26.24 28.92 -5.72
N SER A 5 -25.32 29.87 -5.52
CA SER A 5 -23.91 29.67 -5.84
C SER A 5 -23.47 28.42 -5.09
N ARG A 6 -23.21 27.33 -5.80
CA ARG A 6 -22.69 26.12 -5.19
C ARG A 6 -21.39 26.50 -4.47
N LEU A 7 -21.31 26.18 -3.17
CA LEU A 7 -20.10 26.34 -2.37
C LEU A 7 -19.04 25.32 -2.83
N GLU A 8 -18.50 25.53 -4.03
CA GLU A 8 -17.49 24.71 -4.66
C GLU A 8 -16.17 25.49 -4.75
N TRP A 9 -15.08 24.87 -4.33
CA TRP A 9 -13.74 25.42 -4.53
C TRP A 9 -13.40 25.47 -6.01
N HIS A 10 -12.74 26.55 -6.45
CA HIS A 10 -12.22 26.65 -7.81
C HIS A 10 -11.28 25.46 -8.11
N PRO A 11 -11.39 24.76 -9.26
CA PRO A 11 -10.61 23.56 -9.54
C PRO A 11 -9.09 23.72 -9.37
N LEU A 12 -8.54 24.85 -9.83
CA LEU A 12 -7.11 25.18 -9.68
C LEU A 12 -6.66 25.34 -8.21
N LEU A 13 -7.59 25.66 -7.30
CA LEU A 13 -7.31 25.73 -5.86
C LEU A 13 -7.45 24.35 -5.20
N LYS A 14 -8.22 23.43 -5.81
CA LYS A 14 -8.46 22.08 -5.30
C LYS A 14 -7.37 21.09 -5.71
N ASP A 15 -6.78 21.28 -6.88
CA ASP A 15 -5.63 20.52 -7.36
C ASP A 15 -4.77 21.38 -8.30
N PRO A 16 -3.83 22.17 -7.75
CA PRO A 16 -2.86 22.93 -8.54
C PRO A 16 -2.14 22.10 -9.59
N THR A 17 -1.83 20.83 -9.32
CA THR A 17 -1.09 19.98 -10.28
C THR A 17 -1.93 19.52 -11.46
N ALA A 18 -3.27 19.49 -11.32
CA ALA A 18 -4.22 18.94 -12.28
C ALA A 18 -3.95 17.46 -12.70
N CYS A 19 -3.10 16.75 -11.95
CA CYS A 19 -2.65 15.39 -12.30
C CYS A 19 -3.32 14.31 -11.45
N ARG A 20 -4.11 14.66 -10.41
CA ARG A 20 -4.62 13.65 -9.48
C ARG A 20 -5.82 12.90 -10.06
N SER A 21 -5.64 11.58 -10.22
CA SER A 21 -6.72 10.66 -10.62
C SER A 21 -7.77 10.45 -9.53
N VAL A 22 -8.99 10.13 -9.97
CA VAL A 22 -10.12 9.69 -9.11
C VAL A 22 -10.19 8.17 -9.04
N LYS A 23 -10.91 7.63 -8.06
CA LYS A 23 -11.18 6.19 -7.96
C LYS A 23 -12.10 5.69 -9.09
N PRO A 24 -11.97 4.43 -9.54
CA PRO A 24 -10.93 3.46 -9.15
C PRO A 24 -9.57 3.81 -9.79
N ARG A 25 -8.52 3.84 -8.97
CA ARG A 25 -7.17 4.21 -9.42
C ARG A 25 -6.39 2.99 -9.87
N THR A 26 -5.55 3.17 -10.87
CA THR A 26 -4.56 2.17 -11.33
C THR A 26 -3.12 2.62 -11.08
N CYS A 27 -2.92 3.86 -10.66
CA CYS A 27 -1.65 4.44 -10.21
C CYS A 27 -1.92 5.60 -9.24
N GLY A 28 -0.89 6.07 -8.55
CA GLY A 28 -1.02 7.07 -7.48
C GLY A 28 -1.79 6.51 -6.29
N LEU A 29 -1.63 5.21 -6.04
CA LEU A 29 -2.33 4.50 -4.98
C LEU A 29 -1.81 4.91 -3.60
N THR A 30 -2.71 4.91 -2.63
CA THR A 30 -2.39 5.08 -1.22
C THR A 30 -2.82 3.84 -0.45
N MET A 31 -1.85 3.10 0.11
CA MET A 31 -2.10 2.05 1.08
C MET A 31 -1.91 2.56 2.51
N VAL A 32 -2.98 2.53 3.29
CA VAL A 32 -2.97 2.92 4.70
C VAL A 32 -2.72 1.70 5.58
N MET A 33 -1.86 1.86 6.59
CA MET A 33 -1.59 0.84 7.60
C MET A 33 -2.49 1.04 8.82
N ASP A 34 -3.30 0.04 9.15
CA ASP A 34 -4.09 -0.02 10.36
C ASP A 34 -3.47 -0.98 11.38
N LYS A 35 -3.05 -0.44 12.53
CA LYS A 35 -2.37 -1.17 13.61
C LYS A 35 -3.25 -1.44 14.83
N GLY A 36 -4.57 -1.26 14.72
CA GLY A 36 -5.47 -1.41 15.87
C GLY A 36 -6.52 -0.31 16.01
N LEU A 37 -6.90 0.38 14.92
CA LEU A 37 -7.96 1.39 15.00
C LEU A 37 -9.26 0.74 15.50
N GLY A 38 -9.83 1.36 16.54
CA GLY A 38 -11.19 1.05 16.98
C GLY A 38 -12.22 1.40 15.91
N LEU A 39 -13.42 0.83 16.03
CA LEU A 39 -14.45 0.95 14.99
C LEU A 39 -14.84 2.41 14.71
N HIS A 40 -15.09 3.22 15.74
CA HIS A 40 -15.47 4.63 15.55
C HIS A 40 -14.36 5.46 14.92
N ALA A 41 -13.10 5.26 15.32
CA ALA A 41 -11.97 5.94 14.70
C ALA A 41 -11.81 5.53 13.21
N PHE A 42 -12.12 4.28 12.88
CA PHE A 42 -12.11 3.79 11.51
C PHE A 42 -13.28 4.37 10.68
N GLU A 43 -14.48 4.48 11.26
CA GLU A 43 -15.63 5.14 10.65
C GLU A 43 -15.33 6.62 10.36
N ASP A 44 -14.79 7.36 11.33
CA ASP A 44 -14.41 8.76 11.19
C ASP A 44 -13.31 8.96 10.13
N LEU A 45 -12.33 8.05 10.10
CA LEU A 45 -11.27 8.05 9.09
C LEU A 45 -11.88 7.94 7.68
N LEU A 46 -12.76 6.98 7.46
CA LEU A 46 -13.35 6.74 6.14
C LEU A 46 -14.32 7.86 5.74
N GLN A 47 -15.09 8.41 6.69
CA GLN A 47 -15.99 9.53 6.45
C GLN A 47 -15.26 10.74 5.83
N THR A 48 -14.02 10.99 6.26
CA THR A 48 -13.24 12.15 5.80
C THR A 48 -12.35 11.81 4.60
N SER A 49 -11.68 10.65 4.64
CA SER A 49 -10.51 10.39 3.80
C SER A 49 -10.67 9.25 2.79
N ALA A 50 -11.79 8.53 2.78
CA ALA A 50 -12.03 7.40 1.88
C ALA A 50 -11.75 7.67 0.38
N PRO A 51 -12.02 8.86 -0.19
CA PRO A 51 -11.65 9.16 -1.58
C PRO A 51 -10.14 9.08 -1.88
N TYR A 52 -9.28 9.14 -0.85
CA TYR A 52 -7.82 9.20 -0.96
C TYR A 52 -7.11 7.92 -0.51
N ILE A 53 -7.85 6.91 -0.04
CA ILE A 53 -7.34 5.60 0.38
C ILE A 53 -7.70 4.58 -0.68
N ASP A 54 -6.75 3.85 -1.26
CA ASP A 54 -7.06 2.80 -2.23
C ASP A 54 -6.96 1.40 -1.60
N LEU A 55 -6.00 1.22 -0.69
CA LEU A 55 -5.72 -0.04 -0.01
C LEU A 55 -5.65 0.17 1.51
N LEU A 56 -6.06 -0.84 2.29
CA LEU A 56 -5.93 -0.91 3.74
C LEU A 56 -5.26 -2.22 4.15
N LYS A 57 -4.16 -2.13 4.90
CA LYS A 57 -3.45 -3.27 5.46
C LYS A 57 -3.74 -3.36 6.96
N ILE A 58 -4.36 -4.44 7.41
CA ILE A 58 -4.45 -4.78 8.84
C ILE A 58 -3.09 -5.33 9.26
N GLY A 59 -2.29 -4.51 9.93
CA GLY A 59 -0.86 -4.67 10.03
C GLY A 59 -0.38 -6.00 10.62
N PHE A 60 0.76 -6.48 10.13
CA PHE A 60 1.51 -7.60 10.69
C PHE A 60 0.67 -8.89 10.82
N GLY A 61 0.71 -9.52 11.99
CA GLY A 61 -0.14 -10.62 12.42
C GLY A 61 -1.29 -10.19 13.34
N THR A 62 -1.80 -8.94 13.24
CA THR A 62 -2.79 -8.43 14.21
C THR A 62 -4.22 -8.90 13.94
N THR A 63 -4.55 -9.33 12.73
CA THR A 63 -5.88 -9.81 12.31
C THR A 63 -6.59 -10.73 13.34
N PRO A 64 -5.97 -11.79 13.87
CA PRO A 64 -6.62 -12.69 14.84
C PRO A 64 -6.85 -12.07 16.22
N LEU A 65 -6.26 -10.90 16.52
CA LEU A 65 -6.41 -10.21 17.80
C LEU A 65 -7.70 -9.38 17.89
N TYR A 66 -8.34 -9.12 16.75
CA TYR A 66 -9.60 -8.36 16.71
C TYR A 66 -10.79 -9.25 17.10
N PRO A 67 -11.76 -8.71 17.87
CA PRO A 67 -13.08 -9.34 17.98
C PRO A 67 -13.70 -9.51 16.59
N THR A 68 -14.21 -10.71 16.30
CA THR A 68 -14.66 -11.09 14.94
C THR A 68 -15.71 -10.14 14.36
N ASP A 69 -16.71 -9.73 15.16
CA ASP A 69 -17.78 -8.85 14.68
C ASP A 69 -17.27 -7.44 14.39
N LEU A 70 -16.31 -6.95 15.19
CA LEU A 70 -15.66 -5.67 14.95
C LEU A 70 -14.85 -5.72 13.66
N LEU A 71 -14.06 -6.77 13.44
CA LEU A 71 -13.29 -6.94 12.21
C LEU A 71 -14.20 -6.99 10.98
N LYS A 72 -15.26 -7.81 11.01
CA LYS A 72 -16.26 -7.87 9.92
C LYS A 72 -16.86 -6.51 9.59
N ARG A 73 -17.15 -5.70 10.61
CA ARG A 73 -17.67 -4.34 10.41
C ARG A 73 -16.66 -3.44 9.71
N LYS A 74 -15.37 -3.50 10.08
CA LYS A 74 -14.30 -2.75 9.39
C LYS A 74 -14.16 -3.18 7.92
N LEU A 75 -14.20 -4.48 7.65
CA LEU A 75 -14.13 -5.02 6.29
C LEU A 75 -15.31 -4.54 5.42
N GLU A 76 -16.52 -4.56 5.98
CA GLU A 76 -17.72 -4.08 5.30
C GLU A 76 -17.64 -2.58 4.98
N LEU A 77 -17.19 -1.76 5.94
CA LEU A 77 -17.00 -0.32 5.73
C LEU A 77 -15.95 -0.04 4.62
N ALA A 78 -14.80 -0.72 4.66
CA ALA A 78 -13.78 -0.58 3.61
C ALA A 78 -14.35 -0.94 2.22
N ARG A 79 -15.13 -2.02 2.14
CA ARG A 79 -15.79 -2.48 0.91
C ARG A 79 -16.79 -1.45 0.37
N GLN A 80 -17.60 -0.84 1.23
CA GLN A 80 -18.56 0.21 0.84
C GLN A 80 -17.87 1.43 0.21
N HIS A 81 -16.64 1.72 0.63
CA HIS A 81 -15.81 2.80 0.10
C HIS A 81 -14.88 2.40 -1.05
N GLN A 82 -15.05 1.19 -1.62
CA GLN A 82 -14.21 0.64 -2.68
C GLN A 82 -12.72 0.65 -2.30
N ILE A 83 -12.42 0.22 -1.08
CA ILE A 83 -11.05 0.07 -0.57
C ILE A 83 -10.72 -1.41 -0.51
N ALA A 84 -9.64 -1.82 -1.15
CA ALA A 84 -9.15 -3.18 -1.01
C ALA A 84 -8.54 -3.34 0.38
N ILE A 85 -9.00 -4.31 1.16
CA ILE A 85 -8.56 -4.53 2.53
C ILE A 85 -7.98 -5.93 2.66
N MET A 86 -6.80 -6.03 3.28
CA MET A 86 -6.02 -7.26 3.40
C MET A 86 -5.43 -7.43 4.81
N PRO A 87 -5.25 -8.68 5.27
CA PRO A 87 -4.36 -8.95 6.40
C PRO A 87 -2.91 -8.67 5.99
N GLY A 88 -2.05 -8.34 6.95
CA GLY A 88 -0.62 -8.26 6.71
C GLY A 88 -0.02 -9.61 6.33
N GLY A 89 0.96 -9.61 5.43
CA GLY A 89 1.59 -10.81 4.88
C GLY A 89 2.27 -11.66 5.95
N THR A 90 2.75 -11.03 7.03
CA THR A 90 3.28 -11.74 8.21
C THR A 90 2.27 -12.74 8.79
N PHE A 91 0.96 -12.45 8.72
CA PHE A 91 -0.05 -13.40 9.19
C PHE A 91 -0.18 -14.62 8.27
N LEU A 92 -0.04 -14.44 6.96
CA LEU A 92 0.04 -15.54 6.01
C LEU A 92 1.32 -16.36 6.24
N GLU A 93 2.46 -15.71 6.51
CA GLU A 93 3.70 -16.39 6.86
C GLU A 93 3.54 -17.30 8.10
N VAL A 94 2.79 -16.85 9.12
CA VAL A 94 2.43 -17.70 10.27
C VAL A 94 1.61 -18.92 9.81
N ALA A 95 0.62 -18.73 8.94
CA ALA A 95 -0.18 -19.85 8.42
C ALA A 95 0.66 -20.86 7.63
N VAL A 96 1.65 -20.40 6.86
CA VAL A 96 2.61 -21.29 6.16
C VAL A 96 3.46 -22.05 7.17
N ALA A 97 4.06 -21.37 8.14
CA ALA A 97 4.93 -21.98 9.13
C ALA A 97 4.23 -23.00 10.04
N GLN A 98 2.90 -22.92 10.16
CA GLN A 98 2.07 -23.81 10.97
C GLN A 98 1.26 -24.82 10.14
N ASP A 99 1.50 -24.93 8.83
CA ASP A 99 0.75 -25.79 7.90
C ASP A 99 -0.79 -25.55 7.93
N ALA A 100 -1.19 -24.30 8.13
CA ALA A 100 -2.58 -23.87 8.29
C ALA A 100 -3.07 -22.99 7.11
N VAL A 101 -2.39 -23.05 5.96
CA VAL A 101 -2.73 -22.25 4.77
C VAL A 101 -4.19 -22.47 4.32
N PRO A 102 -4.73 -23.71 4.22
CA PRO A 102 -6.12 -23.90 3.83
C PRO A 102 -7.11 -23.20 4.75
N ASP A 103 -6.96 -23.35 6.07
CA ASP A 103 -7.83 -22.74 7.08
C ASP A 103 -7.73 -21.21 7.08
N PHE A 104 -6.53 -20.67 6.85
CA PHE A 104 -6.30 -19.24 6.69
C PHE A 104 -7.13 -18.67 5.54
N PHE A 105 -7.00 -19.24 4.33
CA PHE A 105 -7.72 -18.77 3.14
C PHE A 105 -9.24 -18.87 3.31
N ASP A 106 -9.72 -19.99 3.86
CA ASP A 106 -11.13 -20.17 4.17
C ASP A 106 -11.66 -19.12 5.15
N THR A 107 -10.87 -18.81 6.17
CA THR A 107 -11.27 -17.84 7.20
C THR A 107 -11.29 -16.42 6.67
N ILE A 108 -10.23 -15.94 6.00
CA ILE A 108 -10.20 -14.56 5.50
C ILE A 108 -11.29 -14.32 4.44
N ARG A 109 -11.59 -15.34 3.61
CA ARG A 109 -12.68 -15.29 2.63
C ARG A 109 -14.04 -15.18 3.32
N ARG A 110 -14.30 -16.00 4.35
CA ARG A 110 -15.56 -15.95 5.12
C ARG A 110 -15.73 -14.65 5.92
N LEU A 111 -14.62 -14.05 6.36
CA LEU A 111 -14.64 -12.75 7.05
C LEU A 111 -14.98 -11.60 6.08
N GLY A 112 -14.67 -11.75 4.79
CA GLY A 112 -14.96 -10.75 3.77
C GLY A 112 -13.77 -9.85 3.42
N PHE A 113 -12.54 -10.32 3.61
CA PHE A 113 -11.37 -9.65 3.04
C PHE A 113 -11.47 -9.65 1.50
N THR A 114 -11.09 -8.52 0.88
CA THR A 114 -11.15 -8.34 -0.57
C THR A 114 -9.78 -8.48 -1.23
N ALA A 115 -8.72 -8.50 -0.43
CA ALA A 115 -7.35 -8.64 -0.87
C ALA A 115 -6.51 -9.46 0.12
N ILE A 116 -5.33 -9.87 -0.34
CA ILE A 116 -4.33 -10.60 0.45
C ILE A 116 -2.93 -10.08 0.12
N GLU A 117 -2.05 -10.05 1.11
CA GLU A 117 -0.62 -9.83 0.95
C GLU A 117 0.13 -11.17 1.03
N VAL A 118 1.00 -11.45 0.05
CA VAL A 118 1.93 -12.59 0.07
C VAL A 118 3.35 -12.07 0.24
N SER A 119 3.99 -12.42 1.35
CA SER A 119 5.34 -12.02 1.72
C SER A 119 6.17 -13.20 2.21
N ASP A 120 7.48 -13.03 2.24
CA ASP A 120 8.46 -13.96 2.82
C ASP A 120 9.51 -13.16 3.63
N GLY A 121 9.07 -12.12 4.32
CA GLY A 121 9.96 -11.19 5.03
C GLY A 121 10.47 -11.74 6.38
N THR A 122 9.76 -12.73 6.94
CA THR A 122 10.03 -13.38 8.24
C THR A 122 10.45 -14.84 8.08
N ILE A 123 9.85 -15.57 7.13
CA ILE A 123 10.22 -16.96 6.79
C ILE A 123 10.84 -17.04 5.40
N GLU A 124 11.56 -18.13 5.12
CA GLU A 124 11.98 -18.45 3.76
C GLU A 124 10.85 -19.21 3.05
N LEU A 125 10.46 -18.73 1.87
CA LEU A 125 9.50 -19.41 1.01
C LEU A 125 10.20 -19.90 -0.25
N GLU A 126 10.05 -21.20 -0.52
CA GLU A 126 10.35 -21.76 -1.83
C GLU A 126 9.51 -21.07 -2.92
N ARG A 127 10.11 -20.85 -4.10
CA ARG A 127 9.43 -20.14 -5.20
C ARG A 127 8.12 -20.81 -5.60
N SER A 128 8.08 -22.14 -5.61
CA SER A 128 6.87 -22.91 -5.93
C SER A 128 5.74 -22.66 -4.91
N VAL A 129 6.07 -22.57 -3.63
CA VAL A 129 5.12 -22.28 -2.55
C VAL A 129 4.57 -20.86 -2.69
N ARG A 130 5.44 -19.86 -2.94
CA ARG A 130 5.00 -18.48 -3.18
C ARG A 130 4.05 -18.38 -4.37
N ASN A 131 4.37 -19.04 -5.48
CA ASN A 131 3.51 -19.07 -6.66
C ASN A 131 2.14 -19.71 -6.35
N ASP A 132 2.13 -20.78 -5.56
CA ASP A 132 0.89 -21.44 -5.11
C ASP A 132 0.03 -20.49 -4.26
N LEU A 133 0.63 -19.75 -3.32
CA LEU A 133 -0.07 -18.77 -2.49
C LEU A 133 -0.71 -17.64 -3.31
N ILE A 134 0.01 -17.12 -4.31
CA ILE A 134 -0.50 -16.09 -5.23
C ILE A 134 -1.71 -16.65 -6.00
N ARG A 135 -1.58 -17.87 -6.56
CA ARG A 135 -2.66 -18.53 -7.29
C ARG A 135 -3.89 -18.76 -6.42
N ARG A 136 -3.72 -19.25 -5.18
CA ARG A 136 -4.82 -19.45 -4.21
C ARG A 136 -5.55 -18.15 -3.89
N GLY A 137 -4.82 -17.05 -3.71
CA GLY A 137 -5.43 -15.73 -3.51
C GLY A 137 -6.35 -15.33 -4.65
N ARG A 138 -5.90 -15.53 -5.89
CA ARG A 138 -6.72 -15.27 -7.08
C ARG A 138 -7.93 -16.18 -7.19
N GLU A 139 -7.75 -17.49 -6.95
CA GLU A 139 -8.83 -18.48 -6.99
C GLU A 139 -9.89 -18.23 -5.92
N ALA A 140 -9.49 -17.67 -4.77
CA ALA A 140 -10.40 -17.21 -3.73
C ALA A 140 -11.14 -15.89 -4.08
N GLY A 141 -10.88 -15.32 -5.26
CA GLY A 141 -11.52 -14.08 -5.73
C GLY A 141 -10.95 -12.80 -5.10
N MET A 142 -9.78 -12.86 -4.48
CA MET A 142 -9.12 -11.72 -3.85
C MET A 142 -8.10 -11.06 -4.78
N THR A 143 -7.92 -9.75 -4.61
CA THR A 143 -6.78 -9.05 -5.22
C THR A 143 -5.51 -9.42 -4.47
N VAL A 144 -4.50 -9.94 -5.18
CA VAL A 144 -3.23 -10.32 -4.58
C VAL A 144 -2.23 -9.19 -4.69
N PHE A 145 -1.66 -8.80 -3.56
CA PHE A 145 -0.48 -7.96 -3.47
C PHE A 145 0.66 -8.80 -2.95
N THR A 146 1.86 -8.60 -3.46
CA THR A 146 3.04 -9.29 -2.93
C THR A 146 4.01 -8.28 -2.34
N GLU A 147 4.91 -8.75 -1.49
CA GLU A 147 5.94 -7.92 -0.87
C GLU A 147 7.31 -8.53 -1.16
N TYR A 148 8.27 -7.67 -1.49
CA TYR A 148 9.68 -8.00 -1.64
C TYR A 148 10.49 -7.21 -0.62
N GLY A 149 11.29 -7.94 0.16
CA GLY A 149 12.16 -7.40 1.20
C GLY A 149 12.32 -8.37 2.35
N LYS A 150 13.38 -8.20 3.14
CA LYS A 150 13.57 -8.93 4.40
C LYS A 150 13.41 -7.96 5.56
N LYS A 151 12.81 -8.42 6.66
CA LYS A 151 12.52 -7.57 7.84
C LYS A 151 13.74 -7.27 8.73
N LEU A 152 14.94 -7.67 8.29
CA LEU A 152 16.19 -7.50 9.04
C LEU A 152 16.77 -6.10 8.85
N TRP A 153 17.25 -5.53 9.95
CA TRP A 153 17.98 -4.26 9.91
C TRP A 153 19.26 -4.40 9.08
N GLY A 154 19.51 -3.42 8.21
CA GLY A 154 20.65 -3.41 7.29
C GLY A 154 20.43 -4.23 6.02
N SER A 155 19.26 -4.83 5.81
CA SER A 155 18.94 -5.49 4.55
C SER A 155 18.89 -4.48 3.41
N THR A 156 19.51 -4.85 2.28
CA THR A 156 19.53 -4.05 1.05
C THR A 156 18.74 -4.77 -0.05
N ILE A 157 18.35 -4.03 -1.08
CA ILE A 157 17.62 -4.61 -2.21
C ILE A 157 18.63 -5.21 -3.18
N ASN A 158 18.47 -6.50 -3.49
CA ASN A 158 19.13 -7.08 -4.64
C ASN A 158 18.26 -6.78 -5.87
N THR A 159 18.72 -5.86 -6.73
CA THR A 159 17.95 -5.40 -7.88
C THR A 159 17.59 -6.53 -8.85
N GLU A 160 18.51 -7.46 -9.13
CA GLU A 160 18.26 -8.57 -10.04
C GLU A 160 17.16 -9.50 -9.51
N GLN A 161 17.27 -9.89 -8.23
CA GLN A 161 16.26 -10.73 -7.56
C GLN A 161 14.91 -10.03 -7.41
N LEU A 162 14.90 -8.71 -7.20
CA LEU A 162 13.69 -7.91 -7.19
C LEU A 162 13.01 -7.96 -8.56
N LEU A 163 13.75 -7.69 -9.64
CA LEU A 163 13.19 -7.70 -11.00
C LEU A 163 12.63 -9.07 -11.36
N GLU A 164 13.35 -10.15 -11.05
CA GLU A 164 12.87 -11.52 -11.24
C GLU A 164 11.59 -11.77 -10.44
N THR A 165 11.56 -11.38 -9.16
CA THR A 165 10.37 -11.53 -8.31
C THR A 165 9.19 -10.74 -8.85
N VAL A 166 9.40 -9.50 -9.28
CA VAL A 166 8.34 -8.66 -9.87
C VAL A 166 7.76 -9.31 -11.11
N LEU A 167 8.61 -9.79 -12.02
CA LEU A 167 8.19 -10.46 -13.25
C LEU A 167 7.37 -11.72 -12.94
N ILE A 168 7.88 -12.60 -12.08
CA ILE A 168 7.22 -13.88 -11.77
C ILE A 168 5.91 -13.63 -10.99
N ASP A 169 5.93 -12.80 -9.96
CA ASP A 169 4.74 -12.54 -9.14
C ASP A 169 3.61 -11.94 -9.99
N VAL A 170 3.93 -10.97 -10.87
CA VAL A 170 2.95 -10.39 -11.81
C VAL A 170 2.45 -11.43 -12.81
N GLN A 171 3.30 -12.33 -13.31
CA GLN A 171 2.89 -13.43 -14.19
C GLN A 171 1.95 -14.42 -13.49
N GLN A 172 2.16 -14.69 -12.19
CA GLN A 172 1.23 -15.49 -11.37
C GLN A 172 -0.06 -14.73 -11.06
N GLY A 173 -0.06 -13.41 -11.24
CA GLY A 173 -1.22 -12.53 -11.18
C GLY A 173 -1.30 -11.65 -9.93
N ALA A 174 -0.15 -11.36 -9.31
CA ALA A 174 -0.04 -10.24 -8.39
C ALA A 174 -0.43 -8.93 -9.09
N SER A 175 -1.21 -8.10 -8.40
CA SER A 175 -1.66 -6.81 -8.92
C SER A 175 -0.58 -5.74 -8.75
N LEU A 176 0.10 -5.74 -7.60
CA LEU A 176 1.27 -4.92 -7.31
C LEU A 176 2.29 -5.73 -6.51
N VAL A 177 3.54 -5.28 -6.59
CA VAL A 177 4.64 -5.74 -5.74
C VAL A 177 5.11 -4.59 -4.86
N THR A 178 5.03 -4.78 -3.56
CA THR A 178 5.43 -3.82 -2.54
C THR A 178 6.94 -3.93 -2.29
N ILE A 179 7.64 -2.80 -2.25
CA ILE A 179 9.02 -2.72 -1.75
C ILE A 179 8.96 -2.42 -0.26
N GLU A 180 9.42 -3.35 0.57
CA GLU A 180 9.33 -3.24 2.02
C GLU A 180 10.26 -2.15 2.57
N ALA A 181 9.72 -1.36 3.50
CA ALA A 181 10.44 -0.38 4.31
C ALA A 181 10.13 -0.53 5.81
N ARG A 182 9.37 -1.55 6.19
CA ARG A 182 8.81 -1.76 7.54
C ARG A 182 7.98 -0.55 7.99
N GLU A 183 7.57 -0.57 9.25
CA GLU A 183 6.90 0.58 9.88
C GLU A 183 7.87 1.74 10.17
N SER A 184 9.12 1.44 10.51
CA SER A 184 10.11 2.47 10.87
C SER A 184 10.54 3.28 9.66
N GLY A 185 10.56 2.70 8.46
CA GLY A 185 11.14 3.33 7.27
C GLY A 185 12.66 3.53 7.38
N ALA A 186 13.34 2.88 8.33
CA ALA A 186 14.77 3.13 8.59
C ALA A 186 15.55 1.82 8.60
N GLY A 187 16.71 1.84 7.93
CA GLY A 187 17.69 0.75 7.88
C GLY A 187 17.23 -0.46 7.07
N VAL A 188 16.36 -0.28 6.07
CA VAL A 188 15.78 -1.37 5.28
C VAL A 188 15.40 -0.87 3.88
N GLY A 189 15.55 -1.75 2.90
CA GLY A 189 15.13 -1.47 1.53
C GLY A 189 15.92 -0.31 0.93
N ILE A 190 15.20 0.67 0.35
CA ILE A 190 15.78 1.88 -0.24
C ILE A 190 16.12 2.98 0.79
N PHE A 191 15.92 2.73 2.08
CA PHE A 191 16.18 3.73 3.13
C PHE A 191 17.40 3.38 3.98
N ASP A 192 18.21 4.39 4.26
CA ASP A 192 19.37 4.27 5.15
C ASP A 192 18.96 4.18 6.64
N ALA A 193 19.95 4.06 7.53
CA ALA A 193 19.72 3.96 8.97
C ALA A 193 18.98 5.17 9.57
N ASN A 194 18.97 6.31 8.90
CA ASN A 194 18.29 7.55 9.30
C ASN A 194 16.92 7.71 8.61
N GLY A 195 16.52 6.77 7.75
CA GLY A 195 15.29 6.83 6.96
C GLY A 195 15.39 7.70 5.71
N GLN A 196 16.59 8.10 5.30
CA GLN A 196 16.84 8.87 4.09
C GLN A 196 16.81 7.97 2.86
N CYS A 197 16.22 8.46 1.78
CA CYS A 197 16.15 7.75 0.50
C CYS A 197 17.54 7.62 -0.13
N ARG A 198 17.87 6.41 -0.59
CA ARG A 198 19.07 6.14 -1.38
C ARG A 198 18.77 6.38 -2.86
N ASP A 199 18.90 7.64 -3.28
CA ASP A 199 18.47 8.07 -4.62
C ASP A 199 19.12 7.26 -5.75
N GLU A 200 20.42 6.94 -5.67
CA GLU A 200 21.07 6.12 -6.70
C GLU A 200 20.47 4.71 -6.82
N GLU A 201 20.22 4.05 -5.68
CA GLU A 201 19.59 2.72 -5.62
C GLU A 201 18.16 2.77 -6.16
N LEU A 202 17.40 3.80 -5.78
CA LEU A 202 16.04 4.05 -6.28
C LEU A 202 16.01 4.20 -7.80
N HIS A 203 16.83 5.09 -8.36
CA HIS A 203 16.87 5.34 -9.80
C HIS A 203 17.36 4.11 -10.57
N ASN A 204 18.31 3.36 -10.01
CA ASN A 204 18.78 2.11 -10.59
C ASN A 204 17.67 1.05 -10.69
N ILE A 205 16.89 0.86 -9.62
CA ILE A 205 15.76 -0.06 -9.62
C ILE A 205 14.69 0.40 -10.62
N VAL A 206 14.28 1.68 -10.55
CA VAL A 206 13.23 2.23 -11.40
C VAL A 206 13.59 2.19 -12.88
N GLY A 207 14.86 2.45 -13.23
CA GLY A 207 15.35 2.38 -14.61
C GLY A 207 15.32 0.97 -15.22
N GLN A 208 15.26 -0.08 -14.40
CA GLN A 208 15.25 -1.47 -14.86
C GLN A 208 13.88 -2.15 -14.73
N LEU A 209 12.94 -1.55 -14.01
CA LEU A 209 11.60 -2.09 -13.84
C LEU A 209 10.82 -2.08 -15.17
N PRO A 210 10.19 -3.20 -15.57
CA PRO A 210 9.43 -3.27 -16.81
C PRO A 210 8.17 -2.40 -16.77
N ASP A 211 7.53 -2.29 -15.61
CA ASP A 211 6.39 -1.41 -15.37
C ASP A 211 6.45 -0.83 -13.94
N PRO A 212 7.01 0.38 -13.76
CA PRO A 212 7.08 1.04 -12.45
C PRO A 212 5.72 1.25 -11.78
N LYS A 213 4.61 1.25 -12.53
CA LYS A 213 3.25 1.42 -11.96
C LYS A 213 2.79 0.17 -11.21
N ARG A 214 3.46 -0.97 -11.39
CA ARG A 214 3.22 -2.21 -10.62
C ARG A 214 3.89 -2.21 -9.26
N ILE A 215 4.69 -1.20 -8.96
CA ILE A 215 5.40 -1.13 -7.68
C ILE A 215 4.64 -0.23 -6.71
N LEU A 216 4.59 -0.68 -5.45
CA LEU A 216 4.12 0.09 -4.31
C LEU A 216 5.28 0.30 -3.34
N TRP A 217 5.63 1.55 -3.06
CA TRP A 217 6.78 1.87 -2.20
C TRP A 217 6.28 2.15 -0.78
N GLU A 218 6.70 1.36 0.20
CA GLU A 218 6.40 1.72 1.59
C GLU A 218 7.14 3.00 1.97
N ALA A 219 6.42 3.98 2.52
CA ALA A 219 6.95 5.30 2.88
C ALA A 219 6.23 5.83 4.14
N PRO A 220 6.46 5.18 5.30
CA PRO A 220 5.76 5.54 6.53
C PRO A 220 6.07 6.95 7.02
N GLN A 221 7.24 7.51 6.67
CA GLN A 221 7.64 8.85 7.11
C GLN A 221 7.31 9.93 6.07
N LYS A 222 6.94 11.12 6.55
CA LYS A 222 6.67 12.30 5.71
C LYS A 222 7.80 12.58 4.71
N GLN A 223 9.06 12.54 5.16
CA GLN A 223 10.19 12.89 4.29
C GLN A 223 10.32 11.90 3.13
N GLN A 224 10.12 10.61 3.39
CA GLN A 224 10.14 9.54 2.38
C GLN A 224 9.04 9.73 1.34
N GLN A 225 7.85 10.13 1.77
CA GLN A 225 6.75 10.46 0.87
C GLN A 225 7.14 11.63 -0.04
N ILE A 226 7.78 12.68 0.49
CA ILE A 226 8.25 13.82 -0.31
C ILE A 226 9.31 13.38 -1.32
N ASP A 227 10.32 12.64 -0.87
CA ASP A 227 11.45 12.24 -1.70
C ASP A 227 10.97 11.37 -2.86
N LEU A 228 10.12 10.38 -2.61
CA LEU A 228 9.53 9.54 -3.65
C LEU A 228 8.60 10.30 -4.60
N LEU A 229 7.81 11.26 -4.10
CA LEU A 229 6.97 12.11 -4.97
C LEU A 229 7.81 13.00 -5.88
N LYS A 230 8.97 13.49 -5.41
CA LYS A 230 9.89 14.29 -6.22
C LYS A 230 10.64 13.43 -7.25
N ALA A 231 11.11 12.26 -6.84
CA ALA A 231 11.87 11.37 -7.72
C ALA A 231 10.98 10.67 -8.76
N LEU A 232 9.79 10.22 -8.38
CA LEU A 232 8.93 9.34 -9.20
C LEU A 232 7.64 10.01 -9.68
N GLY A 233 7.38 11.24 -9.25
CA GLY A 233 6.19 12.02 -9.58
C GLY A 233 4.98 11.74 -8.69
N THR A 234 3.97 12.61 -8.78
CA THR A 234 2.79 12.58 -7.88
C THR A 234 1.86 11.39 -8.08
N SER A 235 2.09 10.59 -9.12
CA SER A 235 1.37 9.35 -9.43
C SER A 235 2.07 8.07 -8.94
N VAL A 236 3.12 8.18 -8.12
CA VAL A 236 3.75 7.01 -7.48
C VAL A 236 2.81 6.35 -6.46
N ASN A 237 2.78 5.02 -6.41
CA ASN A 237 2.03 4.28 -5.40
C ASN A 237 2.81 4.24 -4.10
N LEU A 238 2.16 4.62 -2.99
CA LEU A 238 2.80 4.67 -1.67
C LEU A 238 2.05 3.81 -0.66
N GLY A 239 2.82 3.14 0.20
CA GLY A 239 2.34 2.28 1.26
C GLY A 239 2.79 2.66 2.65
N ASN A 240 2.25 1.95 3.64
CA ASN A 240 2.46 2.20 5.06
C ASN A 240 2.13 3.63 5.50
N ILE A 241 1.20 4.28 4.79
CA ILE A 241 0.75 5.62 5.16
C ILE A 241 -0.04 5.52 6.46
N ALA A 242 0.33 6.32 7.45
CA ALA A 242 -0.39 6.34 8.71
C ALA A 242 -1.78 6.98 8.52
N PRO A 243 -2.81 6.55 9.27
CA PRO A 243 -4.16 7.11 9.16
C PRO A 243 -4.21 8.65 9.27
N GLN A 244 -3.38 9.23 10.14
CA GLN A 244 -3.29 10.67 10.34
C GLN A 244 -2.61 11.43 9.18
N ASP A 245 -1.87 10.74 8.31
CA ASP A 245 -1.09 11.36 7.23
C ASP A 245 -1.80 11.38 5.89
N ILE A 246 -3.03 10.88 5.77
CA ILE A 246 -3.71 10.75 4.47
C ILE A 246 -3.92 12.11 3.79
N TYR A 247 -4.41 13.12 4.52
CA TYR A 247 -4.55 14.48 3.99
C TYR A 247 -3.19 15.16 3.77
N SER A 248 -2.21 14.87 4.64
CA SER A 248 -0.82 15.29 4.52
C SER A 248 -0.25 14.86 3.16
N LEU A 249 -0.42 13.57 2.82
CA LEU A 249 0.01 12.99 1.55
C LEU A 249 -0.81 13.50 0.36
N GLU A 250 -2.13 13.56 0.47
CA GLU A 250 -2.96 14.04 -0.64
C GLU A 250 -2.66 15.52 -0.97
N SER A 251 -2.33 16.35 0.04
CA SER A 251 -1.86 17.72 -0.18
C SER A 251 -0.52 17.78 -0.92
N LEU A 252 0.41 16.86 -0.60
CA LEU A 252 1.67 16.72 -1.32
C LEU A 252 1.42 16.33 -2.79
N ARG A 253 0.56 15.35 -3.05
CA ARG A 253 0.23 14.90 -4.42
C ARG A 253 -0.40 15.99 -5.30
N ARG A 254 -1.08 16.96 -4.69
CA ARG A 254 -1.79 18.06 -5.38
C ARG A 254 -1.01 19.37 -5.42
N GLY A 255 0.20 19.41 -4.88
CA GLY A 255 0.98 20.65 -4.78
C GLY A 255 0.38 21.69 -3.83
N LEU A 256 -0.42 21.25 -2.86
CA LEU A 256 -1.06 22.10 -1.83
C LEU A 256 -0.20 22.25 -0.57
N ARG A 257 1.03 21.74 -0.59
CA ARG A 257 1.99 21.81 0.51
C ARG A 257 3.32 22.32 -0.01
N SER A 258 4.03 23.12 0.79
CA SER A 258 5.28 23.80 0.41
C SER A 258 6.31 22.86 -0.22
N ASP A 259 6.41 21.63 0.27
CA ASP A 259 7.39 20.63 -0.15
C ASP A 259 7.27 20.23 -1.64
N THR A 260 6.06 20.33 -2.21
CA THR A 260 5.73 19.98 -3.59
C THR A 260 4.95 21.09 -4.30
N PHE A 261 5.05 22.33 -3.81
CA PHE A 261 4.30 23.47 -4.35
C PHE A 261 4.81 23.82 -5.74
N CYS A 262 4.09 23.37 -6.77
CA CYS A 262 4.39 23.64 -8.17
C CYS A 262 3.10 23.77 -8.99
N PHE A 263 3.19 24.46 -10.13
CA PHE A 263 2.10 24.65 -11.08
C PHE A 263 2.45 23.97 -12.41
N PRO A 264 1.44 23.54 -13.20
CA PRO A 264 1.65 23.08 -14.56
C PRO A 264 2.42 24.16 -15.34
N GLN A 265 3.47 23.76 -16.06
CA GLN A 265 4.09 24.67 -17.02
C GLN A 265 3.03 24.98 -18.10
N LYS A 266 2.80 26.27 -18.36
CA LYS A 266 1.86 26.74 -19.39
C LYS A 266 2.35 26.40 -20.79
#